data_AF-A0AAP8N719-F1
#
_entry.id   AF-A0AAP8N719-F1
#
_cell.length_a   1.000
_cell.length_b   1.000
_cell.length_c   1.000
_cell.angle_alpha   90.00
_cell.angle_beta   90.00
_cell.angle_gamma   90.00
#
_symmetry.space_group_name_H-M   'P 1'
#
loop_
_entity.id
_entity.type
_entity.pdbx_description
1 polymer ?
#
loop_
_entity_poly.entity_id
_entity_poly.type
_entity_poly.pdbx_seq_one_letter_code
_entity_poly.pdbx_strand_id
1 'polypeptide(L)'
;PFAMEKPCGLTQHEVLDLHRRAETAGVFVAVPLVWRHSELLNRVKHAALQSGAKWRTQSFRFNAGPPGRYLTNSCSWMLDPKRSGGGCTINL
;
A
#
# COMPACT_ATOMS: atom_id res chain seq x y z
N PRO A 1 7.29 18.10 8.57
CA PRO A 1 7.44 16.73 8.02
C PRO A 1 6.38 15.82 8.63
N PHE A 2 5.89 14.81 7.91
CA PHE A 2 4.94 13.84 8.46
C PHE A 2 5.04 12.47 7.78
N ALA A 3 4.54 11.44 8.46
CA ALA A 3 4.25 10.15 7.86
C ALA A 3 2.73 9.96 7.83
N MET A 4 2.19 9.48 6.72
CA MET A 4 0.77 9.19 6.56
C MET A 4 0.60 7.71 6.22
N GLU A 5 -0.28 7.03 6.95
CA GLU A 5 -0.58 5.62 6.73
C GLU A 5 -1.01 5.32 5.29
N LYS A 6 -0.76 4.08 4.85
CA LYS A 6 -1.29 3.59 3.57
C LYS A 6 -2.75 3.13 3.74
N PRO A 7 -3.63 3.38 2.75
CA PRO A 7 -3.46 4.29 1.62
C PRO A 7 -3.51 5.76 2.08
N CYS A 8 -2.77 6.64 1.40
CA CYS A 8 -2.69 8.07 1.76
C CYS A 8 -3.81 8.94 1.14
N GLY A 9 -4.80 8.30 0.52
CA GLY A 9 -5.93 8.94 -0.15
C GLY A 9 -6.85 7.88 -0.76
N LEU A 10 -8.11 8.25 -1.00
CA LEU A 10 -9.12 7.40 -1.62
C LEU A 10 -9.00 7.38 -3.15
N THR A 11 -8.42 8.44 -3.71
CA THR A 11 -8.25 8.59 -5.16
C THR A 11 -6.83 9.03 -5.51
N GLN A 12 -6.42 8.76 -6.75
CA GLN A 12 -5.15 9.27 -7.29
C GLN A 12 -5.08 10.80 -7.19
N HIS A 13 -6.20 11.49 -7.43
CA HIS A 13 -6.24 12.95 -7.38
C HIS A 13 -5.89 13.49 -5.99
N GLU A 14 -6.46 12.90 -4.93
CA GLU A 14 -6.14 13.28 -3.54
C GLU A 14 -4.67 13.09 -3.21
N VAL A 15 -4.08 11.97 -3.64
CA VAL A 15 -2.66 11.68 -3.41
C VAL A 15 -1.75 12.65 -4.16
N LEU A 16 -2.10 12.99 -5.42
CA LEU A 16 -1.36 13.98 -6.20
C LEU A 16 -1.48 15.39 -5.60
N ASP A 17 -2.64 15.75 -5.05
CA ASP A 17 -2.82 17.02 -4.37
C ASP A 17 -1.98 17.11 -3.09
N LEU A 18 -1.96 16.04 -2.28
CA LEU A 18 -1.12 15.92 -1.10
C LEU A 18 0.37 16.08 -1.46
N HIS A 19 0.82 15.40 -2.52
CA HIS A 19 2.19 15.50 -3.02
C HIS A 19 2.54 16.95 -3.41
N ARG A 20 1.71 17.62 -4.22
CA ARG A 20 1.98 19.01 -4.64
C ARG A 20 2.07 19.98 -3.46
N ARG A 21 1.21 19.83 -2.46
CA ARG A 21 1.24 20.67 -1.24
C ARG A 21 2.51 20.43 -0.44
N ALA A 22 2.92 19.16 -0.29
CA ALA A 22 4.14 18.81 0.42
C ALA A 22 5.41 19.35 -0.28
N GLU A 23 5.49 19.20 -1.60
CA GLU A 23 6.57 19.75 -2.43
C GLU A 23 6.63 21.27 -2.32
N THR A 24 5.48 21.95 -2.45
CA THR A 24 5.40 23.42 -2.35
C THR A 24 5.83 23.92 -0.97
N ALA A 25 5.50 23.19 0.09
CA ALA A 25 5.91 23.50 1.45
C ALA A 25 7.37 23.09 1.75
N GLY A 26 8.06 22.38 0.84
CA GLY A 26 9.42 21.90 1.05
C GLY A 26 9.55 20.92 2.22
N VAL A 27 8.50 20.14 2.53
CA VAL A 27 8.49 19.23 3.67
C VAL A 27 8.65 17.77 3.24
N PHE A 28 9.45 17.03 3.99
CA PHE A 28 9.54 15.59 3.83
C PHE A 28 8.22 14.90 4.24
N VAL A 29 7.74 14.00 3.38
CA VAL A 29 6.55 13.18 3.59
C VAL A 29 6.87 11.72 3.33
N ALA A 30 6.45 10.85 4.26
CA ALA A 30 6.65 9.41 4.15
C ALA A 30 5.33 8.64 4.13
N VAL A 31 5.34 7.49 3.47
CA VAL A 31 4.27 6.47 3.53
C VAL A 31 4.89 5.21 4.12
N PRO A 32 4.42 4.71 5.28
CA PRO A 32 4.96 3.52 5.93
C PRO A 32 4.51 2.25 5.19
N LEU A 33 5.04 2.03 3.99
CA LEU A 33 4.80 0.82 3.20
C LEU A 33 5.84 -0.25 3.56
N VAL A 34 5.55 -1.04 4.60
CA VAL A 34 6.48 -2.03 5.18
C VAL A 34 7.04 -3.03 4.17
N TRP A 35 6.31 -3.31 3.08
CA TRP A 35 6.78 -4.16 1.98
C TRP A 35 8.11 -3.64 1.37
N ARG A 36 8.38 -2.33 1.38
CA ARG A 36 9.66 -1.75 0.90
C ARG A 36 10.87 -2.17 1.75
N HIS A 37 10.64 -2.57 3.00
CA HIS A 37 11.67 -3.02 3.93
C HIS A 37 11.72 -4.55 4.08
N SER A 38 10.91 -5.30 3.33
CA SER A 38 10.92 -6.77 3.39
C SER A 38 12.21 -7.34 2.77
N GLU A 39 12.98 -8.05 3.59
CA GLU A 39 14.20 -8.73 3.13
C GLU A 39 13.91 -9.75 2.03
N LEU A 40 12.84 -10.54 2.19
CA LEU A 40 12.42 -11.55 1.21
C LEU A 40 12.15 -10.92 -0.16
N LEU A 41 11.33 -9.86 -0.20
CA LEU A 41 10.98 -9.21 -1.47
C LEU A 41 12.20 -8.55 -2.11
N ASN A 42 13.08 -7.96 -1.29
CA ASN A 42 14.32 -7.39 -1.79
C ASN A 42 15.22 -8.46 -2.40
N ARG A 43 15.32 -9.66 -1.80
CA ARG A 43 16.05 -10.79 -2.38
C ARG A 43 15.40 -11.30 -3.67
N VAL A 44 14.08 -11.44 -3.72
CA VAL A 44 13.35 -11.84 -4.93
C VAL A 44 13.57 -10.83 -6.05
N LYS A 45 13.42 -9.53 -5.76
CA LYS A 45 13.68 -8.44 -6.71
C LYS A 45 15.13 -8.49 -7.21
N HIS A 46 16.10 -8.66 -6.32
CA HIS A 46 17.51 -8.72 -6.68
C HIS A 46 17.80 -9.94 -7.57
N ALA A 47 17.31 -11.13 -7.23
CA ALA A 47 17.48 -12.33 -8.03
C ALA A 47 16.81 -12.18 -9.41
N ALA A 48 15.63 -11.57 -9.46
CA ALA A 48 14.92 -11.31 -10.71
C ALA A 48 15.73 -10.38 -11.64
N LEU A 49 16.32 -9.31 -11.09
CA LEU A 49 17.13 -8.35 -11.85
C LEU A 49 18.48 -8.92 -12.30
N GLN A 50 19.11 -9.82 -11.53
CA GLN A 50 20.44 -10.36 -11.85
C GLN A 50 20.42 -11.64 -12.67
N SER A 51 19.32 -12.39 -12.65
CA SER A 51 19.30 -13.73 -13.27
C SER A 51 19.36 -13.72 -14.80
N GLY A 52 19.12 -12.57 -15.46
CA GLY A 52 18.93 -12.50 -16.91
C GLY A 52 17.72 -13.29 -17.41
N ALA A 53 16.93 -13.88 -16.49
CA ALA A 53 15.82 -14.75 -16.81
C ALA A 53 14.62 -13.96 -17.33
N LYS A 54 13.94 -14.51 -18.34
CA LYS A 54 12.66 -13.99 -18.83
C LYS A 54 11.52 -14.67 -18.07
N TRP A 55 11.08 -14.03 -17.00
CA TRP A 55 9.94 -14.48 -16.19
C TRP A 55 8.66 -14.41 -17.03
N ARG A 56 7.98 -15.55 -17.19
CA ARG A 56 6.74 -15.62 -18.01
C ARG A 56 5.47 -15.39 -17.19
N THR A 57 5.45 -15.88 -15.95
CA THR A 57 4.29 -15.81 -15.07
C THR A 57 4.74 -15.61 -13.63
N GLN A 58 3.98 -14.82 -12.89
CA GLN A 58 4.14 -14.61 -11.45
C GLN A 58 2.75 -14.52 -10.82
N SER A 59 2.55 -15.15 -9.66
CA SER A 59 1.28 -15.11 -8.94
C SER A 59 1.54 -14.87 -7.47
N PHE A 60 0.87 -13.87 -6.91
CA PHE A 60 0.98 -13.49 -5.50
C PHE A 60 -0.41 -13.52 -4.88
N ARG A 61 -0.50 -13.96 -3.62
CA ARG A 61 -1.72 -13.92 -2.84
C ARG A 61 -1.40 -13.38 -1.46
N PHE A 62 -2.18 -12.42 -1.01
CA PHE A 62 -2.09 -11.89 0.34
C PHE A 62 -3.48 -11.95 0.99
N ASN A 63 -3.67 -12.95 1.85
CA ASN A 63 -4.95 -13.27 2.47
C ASN A 63 -4.88 -12.96 3.96
N ALA A 64 -5.53 -11.88 4.40
CA ALA A 64 -5.56 -11.47 5.81
C ALA A 64 -6.75 -12.04 6.60
N GLY A 65 -7.37 -13.12 6.12
CA GLY A 65 -8.56 -13.73 6.72
C GLY A 65 -9.89 -13.09 6.29
N PRO A 66 -11.03 -13.56 6.84
CA PRO A 66 -12.37 -13.14 6.43
C PRO A 66 -12.69 -11.69 6.85
N PRO A 67 -13.64 -11.01 6.16
CA PRO A 67 -13.98 -9.61 6.43
C PRO A 67 -14.56 -9.36 7.83
N GLY A 68 -15.10 -10.40 8.49
CA GLY A 68 -15.60 -10.31 9.86
C GLY A 68 -14.57 -9.77 10.86
N ARG A 69 -13.27 -9.95 10.59
CA ARG A 69 -12.18 -9.38 11.40
C ARG A 69 -12.26 -7.86 11.56
N TYR A 70 -12.81 -7.15 10.57
CA TYR A 70 -12.94 -5.69 10.63
C TYR A 70 -13.98 -5.26 11.66
N LEU A 71 -15.01 -6.07 11.92
CA LEU A 71 -15.96 -5.81 12.99
C LEU A 71 -15.32 -6.07 14.36
N THR A 72 -14.64 -7.20 14.51
CA THR A 72 -13.93 -7.56 15.75
C THR A 72 -12.86 -6.54 16.13
N ASN A 73 -12.15 -5.99 15.13
CA ASN A 73 -11.06 -5.04 15.35
C ASN A 73 -11.53 -3.57 15.39
N SER A 74 -12.83 -3.31 15.46
CA SER A 74 -13.40 -1.94 15.46
C SER A 74 -13.01 -1.09 14.21
N CYS A 75 -12.79 -1.76 13.08
CA CYS A 75 -12.44 -1.15 11.78
C CYS A 75 -13.59 -1.28 10.78
N SER A 76 -14.85 -1.09 11.21
CA SER A 76 -16.03 -1.29 10.35
C SER A 76 -16.04 -0.43 9.08
N TRP A 77 -15.33 0.70 9.08
CA TRP A 77 -15.14 1.55 7.89
C TRP A 77 -14.49 0.80 6.71
N MET A 78 -13.75 -0.27 6.96
CA MET A 78 -13.16 -1.15 5.94
C MET A 78 -14.21 -1.93 5.13
N LEU A 79 -15.45 -2.03 5.65
CA LEU A 79 -16.57 -2.68 4.98
C LEU A 79 -17.42 -1.71 4.16
N ASP A 80 -17.13 -0.40 4.25
CA ASP A 80 -17.77 0.64 3.45
C ASP A 80 -16.82 1.06 2.31
N PRO A 81 -17.12 0.73 1.03
CA PRO A 81 -16.28 1.10 -0.10
C PRO A 81 -16.07 2.61 -0.25
N LYS A 82 -17.05 3.44 0.14
CA LYS A 82 -16.94 4.91 0.03
C LYS A 82 -15.94 5.48 1.03
N ARG A 83 -15.79 4.84 2.19
CA ARG A 83 -14.82 5.24 3.23
C ARG A 83 -13.47 4.58 3.07
N SER A 84 -13.43 3.36 2.54
CA SER A 84 -12.20 2.58 2.40
C SER A 84 -11.50 2.72 1.05
N GLY A 85 -12.19 3.27 0.04
CA GLY A 85 -11.67 3.41 -1.32
C GLY A 85 -11.61 2.10 -2.12
N GLY A 86 -12.06 0.98 -1.55
CA GLY A 86 -12.00 -0.34 -2.19
C GLY A 86 -11.79 -1.54 -1.25
N GLY A 87 -12.00 -1.36 0.05
CA GLY A 87 -11.93 -2.45 1.03
C GLY A 87 -10.56 -3.12 1.09
N CYS A 88 -10.55 -4.46 1.08
CA CYS A 88 -9.30 -5.22 1.21
C CYS A 88 -8.33 -5.02 0.03
N THR A 89 -8.82 -4.73 -1.18
CA THR A 89 -7.96 -4.50 -2.36
C THR A 89 -7.04 -3.29 -2.20
N ILE A 90 -7.48 -2.28 -1.46
CA ILE A 90 -6.68 -1.07 -1.19
C ILE A 90 -5.88 -1.20 0.11
N ASN A 91 -6.44 -1.89 1.11
CA ASN A 91 -5.80 -2.01 2.41
C ASN A 91 -4.67 -3.05 2.46
N LEU A 92 -4.76 -4.16 1.73
CA LEU A 92 -3.77 -5.24 1.80
C LEU A 92 -2.66 -5.04 0.78
#